data_AF-A0AA43A7U0-F1
#
_entry.id   AF-A0AA43A7U0-F1
#
_cell.length_a   1.000
_cell.length_b   1.000
_cell.length_c   1.000
_cell.angle_alpha   90.00
_cell.angle_beta   90.00
_cell.angle_gamma   90.00
#
_symmetry.space_group_name_H-M   'P 1'
#
loop_
_entity.id
_entity.type
_entity.pdbx_description
1 polymer ?
#
loop_
_entity_poly.entity_id
_entity_poly.type
_entity_poly.pdbx_seq_one_letter_code
_entity_poly.pdbx_strand_id
1 'polypeptide(L)'
;RLLFRDAGGNLTGKSWQAHGIGYDRRIPAKGMDREVYRIPLPGKGDYQVTSRLMYRSMTQNSLDMITERTGEVLPPVVSVEMAAARTNVKF
;
A
#
# COMPACT_ATOMS: atom_id res chain seq x y z
N ARG A 1 -5.84 0.98 1.15
CA ARG A 1 -5.66 2.30 1.80
C ARG A 1 -6.99 3.05 1.82
N LEU A 2 -7.37 3.64 2.95
CA LEU A 2 -8.49 4.59 3.03
C LEU A 2 -7.95 6.02 2.83
N LEU A 3 -8.59 6.75 1.94
CA LEU A 3 -8.42 8.19 1.72
C LEU A 3 -9.80 8.83 1.70
N PHE A 4 -9.87 10.01 2.28
CA PHE A 4 -11.08 10.82 2.31
C PHE A 4 -11.07 11.81 1.15
N ARG A 5 -12.24 12.33 0.80
CA ARG A 5 -12.38 13.55 -0.02
C ARG A 5 -12.67 14.72 0.90
N ASP A 6 -11.97 15.82 0.68
CA ASP A 6 -12.29 17.11 1.32
C ASP A 6 -13.44 17.84 0.60
N ALA A 7 -13.84 19.00 1.12
CA ALA A 7 -14.90 19.84 0.55
C ALA A 7 -14.60 20.35 -0.87
N GLY A 8 -13.32 20.43 -1.25
CA GLY A 8 -12.86 20.82 -2.58
C GLY A 8 -12.77 19.65 -3.57
N GLY A 9 -13.09 18.43 -3.12
CA GLY A 9 -12.99 17.21 -3.93
C GLY A 9 -11.59 16.60 -3.99
N ASN A 10 -10.60 17.15 -3.26
CA ASN A 10 -9.24 16.62 -3.24
C ASN A 10 -9.13 15.41 -2.31
N LEU A 11 -8.25 14.46 -2.65
CA LEU A 11 -7.96 13.32 -1.80
C LEU A 11 -7.10 13.75 -0.61
N THR A 12 -7.53 13.40 0.60
CA THR A 12 -6.83 13.74 1.85
C THR A 12 -6.72 12.53 2.77
N GLY A 13 -5.60 12.44 3.50
CA GLY A 13 -5.43 11.49 4.60
C GLY A 13 -6.02 11.98 5.93
N LYS A 14 -6.51 13.23 5.97
CA LYS A 14 -7.01 13.89 7.17
C LYS A 14 -8.49 13.60 7.36
N SER A 15 -8.83 12.71 8.28
CA SER A 15 -10.22 12.33 8.58
C SER A 15 -11.07 13.51 9.06
N TRP A 16 -10.49 14.49 9.76
CA TRP A 16 -11.22 15.67 10.28
C TRP A 16 -11.66 16.68 9.21
N GLN A 17 -11.17 16.55 7.98
CA GLN A 17 -11.50 17.41 6.83
C GLN A 17 -12.37 16.65 5.82
N ALA A 18 -12.71 15.40 6.15
CA ALA A 18 -13.43 14.50 5.28
C ALA A 18 -14.88 14.94 5.12
N HIS A 19 -15.30 15.18 3.88
CA HIS A 19 -16.70 15.27 3.48
C HIS A 19 -17.23 13.94 2.93
N GLY A 20 -16.34 13.02 2.58
CA GLY A 20 -16.72 11.68 2.15
C GLY A 20 -15.53 10.73 2.05
N ILE A 21 -15.82 9.46 1.76
CA ILE A 21 -14.77 8.48 1.42
C ILE A 21 -14.40 8.71 -0.05
N GLY A 22 -13.13 9.03 -0.30
CA GLY A 22 -12.63 9.26 -1.64
C GLY A 22 -12.15 7.98 -2.32
N TYR A 23 -11.49 7.11 -1.54
CA TYR A 23 -10.87 5.90 -2.04
C TYR A 23 -10.61 4.93 -0.89
N ASP A 24 -11.14 3.70 -0.97
CA ASP A 24 -10.88 2.66 0.01
C ASP A 24 -10.46 1.35 -0.67
N ARG A 25 -9.16 1.03 -0.58
CA ARG A 25 -8.59 -0.28 -0.96
C ARG A 25 -8.17 -1.09 0.27
N ARG A 26 -8.97 -1.11 1.32
CA ARG A 26 -8.77 -2.07 2.42
C ARG A 26 -9.50 -3.37 2.05
N ILE A 27 -8.93 -4.50 2.46
CA ILE A 27 -9.62 -5.79 2.33
C ILE A 27 -10.88 -5.71 3.22
N PRO A 28 -12.09 -5.88 2.68
CA PRO A 28 -13.31 -5.79 3.47
C PRO A 28 -13.40 -6.93 4.49
N ALA A 29 -14.13 -6.71 5.59
CA ALA A 29 -14.30 -7.71 6.63
C ALA A 29 -14.93 -8.99 6.05
N LYS A 30 -14.28 -10.14 6.28
CA LYS A 30 -14.66 -11.45 5.70
C LYS A 30 -14.74 -11.48 4.16
N GLY A 31 -14.15 -10.50 3.50
CA GLY A 31 -14.09 -10.44 2.05
C GLY A 31 -12.74 -10.86 1.48
N MET A 32 -12.65 -10.83 0.16
CA MET A 32 -11.44 -11.15 -0.60
C MET A 32 -11.14 -9.98 -1.54
N ASP A 33 -9.87 -9.64 -1.66
CA ASP A 33 -9.37 -8.68 -2.65
C ASP A 33 -8.46 -9.42 -3.66
N ARG A 34 -8.49 -9.00 -4.92
CA ARG A 34 -7.72 -9.64 -5.99
C ARG A 34 -7.05 -8.59 -6.86
N GLU A 35 -5.73 -8.64 -6.89
CA GLU A 35 -4.90 -7.85 -7.82
C GLU A 35 -4.17 -8.77 -8.79
N VAL A 36 -4.06 -8.34 -10.05
CA VAL A 36 -3.38 -9.07 -11.12
C VAL A 36 -2.21 -8.23 -11.62
N TYR A 37 -1.01 -8.79 -11.54
CA TYR A 37 0.22 -8.16 -11.99
C TYR A 37 0.71 -8.83 -13.28
N ARG A 38 1.23 -8.04 -14.21
CA ARG A 38 1.92 -8.53 -15.41
C ARG A 38 3.40 -8.19 -15.27
N ILE A 39 4.24 -9.22 -15.15
CA ILE A 39 5.68 -9.08 -14.98
C ILE A 39 6.35 -9.65 -16.24
N PRO A 40 7.03 -8.82 -17.05
CA PRO A 40 7.78 -9.32 -18.20
C PRO A 40 8.98 -10.14 -17.72
N LEU A 41 9.18 -11.32 -18.33
CA LEU A 41 10.30 -12.20 -18.01
C LEU A 41 11.39 -12.06 -19.08
N PRO A 42 12.69 -12.11 -18.69
CA PRO A 42 13.81 -11.89 -19.60
C PRO A 42 14.01 -13.01 -20.64
N GLY A 43 13.39 -14.18 -20.44
CA GLY A 43 13.47 -15.30 -21.37
C GLY A 43 12.78 -16.54 -20.81
N LYS A 44 12.94 -17.67 -21.51
CA LYS A 44 12.45 -18.96 -21.03
C LYS A 44 13.28 -19.44 -19.84
N GLY A 45 12.64 -20.00 -18.83
CA GLY A 45 13.31 -20.47 -17.62
C GLY A 45 12.37 -20.78 -16.46
N ASP A 46 12.98 -21.21 -15.36
CA ASP A 46 12.29 -21.45 -14.10
C ASP A 46 12.45 -20.21 -13.20
N TYR A 47 11.31 -19.64 -12.79
CA TYR A 47 11.25 -18.44 -11.99
C TYR A 47 10.58 -18.72 -10.65
N GLN A 48 11.09 -18.11 -9.58
CA GLN A 48 10.44 -18.13 -8.27
C GLN A 48 9.73 -16.79 -8.02
N VAL A 49 8.42 -16.84 -7.86
CA VAL A 49 7.60 -15.70 -7.46
C VAL A 49 7.35 -15.79 -5.96
N THR A 50 7.78 -14.76 -5.24
CA THR A 50 7.49 -14.62 -3.80
C THR A 50 6.56 -13.43 -3.60
N SER A 51 5.39 -13.67 -3.03
CA SER A 51 4.42 -12.65 -2.66
C SER A 51 4.40 -12.48 -1.15
N ARG A 52 4.50 -11.25 -0.66
CA ARG A 52 4.51 -10.91 0.76
C ARG A 52 3.46 -9.84 1.05
N LEU A 53 2.57 -10.11 1.99
CA LEU A 53 1.62 -9.13 2.51
C LEU A 53 2.25 -8.41 3.68
N MET A 54 2.43 -7.10 3.56
CA MET A 54 3.07 -6.27 4.57
C MET A 54 2.07 -5.28 5.17
N TYR A 55 2.04 -5.17 6.49
CA TYR A 55 1.31 -4.13 7.22
C TYR A 55 2.22 -2.96 7.55
N ARG A 56 1.69 -1.74 7.46
CA ARG A 56 2.32 -0.49 7.92
C ARG A 56 1.30 0.35 8.66
N SER A 57 1.74 0.98 9.75
CA SER A 57 0.92 1.92 10.53
C SER A 57 0.72 3.27 9.85
N MET A 58 1.65 3.69 8.99
CA MET A 58 1.61 4.96 8.27
C MET A 58 1.95 4.80 6.79
N THR A 59 1.43 5.71 5.97
CA THR A 59 1.73 5.77 4.54
C THR A 59 3.03 6.53 4.27
N GLN A 60 3.75 6.19 3.20
CA GLN A 60 4.98 6.88 2.84
C GLN A 60 4.76 8.40 2.69
N ASN A 61 3.70 8.80 1.98
CA ASN A 61 3.33 10.21 1.82
C ASN A 61 3.11 10.93 3.17
N SER A 62 2.63 10.23 4.20
CA SER A 62 2.49 10.84 5.53
C SER A 62 3.84 11.11 6.18
N LEU A 63 4.82 10.22 5.97
CA LEU A 63 6.18 10.39 6.44
C LEU A 63 6.88 11.51 5.68
N ASP A 64 6.76 11.53 4.35
CA ASP A 64 7.35 12.55 3.49
C ASP A 64 6.85 13.95 3.88
N MET A 65 5.54 14.12 4.08
CA MET A 65 4.96 15.39 4.53
C MET A 65 5.43 15.81 5.93
N ILE A 66 5.69 14.87 6.83
CA ILE A 66 6.22 15.21 8.16
C ILE A 66 7.64 15.70 8.00
N THR A 67 8.48 14.98 7.27
CA THR A 67 9.86 15.37 6.99
C THR A 67 9.95 16.74 6.31
N GLU A 68 9.11 17.01 5.30
CA GLU A 68 9.03 18.33 4.65
C GLU A 68 8.67 19.46 5.63
N ARG A 69 7.79 19.19 6.60
CA ARG A 69 7.32 20.20 7.55
C ARG A 69 8.28 20.43 8.72
N THR A 70 8.89 19.37 9.23
CA THR A 70 9.71 19.44 10.46
C THR A 70 11.21 19.46 10.17
N GLY A 71 11.64 19.08 8.97
CA GLY A 71 13.06 18.87 8.65
C GLY A 71 13.68 17.65 9.35
N GLU A 72 12.90 16.92 10.14
CA GLU A 72 13.38 15.76 10.89
C GLU A 72 13.18 14.47 10.09
N VAL A 73 14.23 13.66 10.03
CA VAL A 73 14.15 12.30 9.51
C VAL A 73 13.57 11.42 10.61
N LEU A 74 12.30 11.06 10.47
CA LEU A 74 11.64 10.12 11.37
C LEU A 74 12.34 8.75 11.34
N PRO A 75 12.35 8.02 12.45
CA PRO A 75 12.81 6.63 12.44
C PRO A 75 12.00 5.81 11.42
N PRO A 76 12.64 4.83 10.76
CA PRO A 76 11.99 4.08 9.69
C PRO A 76 10.74 3.36 10.23
N VAL A 77 9.60 3.62 9.60
CA VAL A 77 8.37 2.88 9.91
C VAL A 77 8.53 1.46 9.39
N VAL A 78 8.77 0.56 10.33
CA VAL A 78 8.96 -0.87 10.04
C VAL A 78 7.66 -1.46 9.49
N SER A 79 7.80 -2.20 8.39
CA SER A 79 6.69 -2.98 7.85
C SER A 79 6.67 -4.36 8.52
N VAL A 80 5.51 -4.79 8.99
CA VAL A 80 5.34 -6.12 9.60
C VAL A 80 4.85 -7.08 8.52
N GLU A 81 5.51 -8.22 8.35
CA GLU A 81 5.03 -9.27 7.45
C GLU A 81 3.82 -9.97 8.08
N MET A 82 2.71 -9.98 7.35
CA MET A 82 1.46 -10.59 7.77
C MET A 82 1.29 -11.99 7.17
N ALA A 83 1.74 -12.18 5.93
CA ALA A 83 1.68 -13.46 5.23
C ALA A 83 2.69 -13.48 4.07
N ALA A 84 3.12 -14.69 3.69
CA ALA A 84 3.97 -14.91 2.52
C ALA A 84 3.52 -16.15 1.74
N ALA A 85 3.71 -16.10 0.42
CA ALA A 85 3.49 -17.22 -0.48
C ALA A 85 4.64 -17.31 -1.48
N ARG A 86 5.02 -18.53 -1.86
CA ARG A 86 6.07 -18.80 -2.85
C ARG A 86 5.50 -19.74 -3.91
N THR A 87 5.74 -19.41 -5.18
CA THR A 87 5.29 -20.21 -6.32
C THR A 87 6.41 -20.27 -7.34
N ASN A 88 6.70 -21.46 -7.85
CA ASN A 88 7.62 -21.65 -8.97
C ASN A 88 6.82 -21.63 -10.27
N VAL A 89 7.29 -20.89 -11.27
CA VAL A 89 6.65 -20.72 -12.57
C VAL A 89 7.68 -21.06 -13.64
N LYS A 90 7.27 -21.92 -14.58
CA LYS A 90 8.06 -22.25 -15.76
C LYS A 90 7.50 -21.50 -16.96
N PHE A 91 8.35 -20.76 -17.67
CA PHE A 91 7.98 -19.95 -18.83
C PHE A 91 8.84 -20.28 -20.05
#